data_AF-A0A1X7V6N2-F1
#
_entry.id   AF-A0A1X7V6N2-F1
#
_cell.length_a   1.000
_cell.length_b   1.000
_cell.length_c   1.000
_cell.angle_alpha   90.00
_cell.angle_beta   90.00
_cell.angle_gamma   90.00
#
_symmetry.space_group_name_H-M   'P 1'
#
loop_
_entity.id
_entity.type
_entity.pdbx_description
1 polymer ?
#
loop_
_entity_poly.entity_id
_entity_poly.type
_entity_poly.pdbx_seq_one_letter_code
_entity_poly.pdbx_strand_id
1 'polypeptide(L)'
;MCLTNAGKDHNAFSERLMNLALHHYCDVYEWDGGHCDFYSLAVCSCSSCEYKYNFICEGKPYKTGHILNCPFHSLAYVLECQDKTALAHVLIHLAIGKVTTNGVEASHNVLSCMTNLYAKRGLQYHWMLEILKPSCCS
;
A
#
# COMPACT_ATOMS: atom_id res chain seq x y z
N MET A 1 6.67 2.48 -7.84
CA MET A 1 5.70 1.66 -8.59
C MET A 1 6.22 0.21 -8.59
N CYS A 2 6.19 -0.45 -7.43
CA CYS A 2 6.73 -1.81 -7.26
C CYS A 2 5.68 -2.90 -7.56
N LEU A 3 4.38 -2.60 -7.44
CA LEU A 3 3.30 -3.55 -7.69
C LEU A 3 3.00 -3.82 -9.17
N THR A 4 3.40 -2.92 -10.08
CA THR A 4 3.17 -3.10 -11.53
C THR A 4 3.94 -4.29 -12.08
N ASN A 5 5.10 -4.62 -11.49
CA ASN A 5 5.94 -5.75 -11.89
C ASN A 5 5.77 -6.89 -10.87
N ALA A 6 4.54 -7.40 -10.75
CA ALA A 6 4.17 -8.44 -9.79
C ALA A 6 4.84 -9.80 -10.06
N GLY A 7 5.31 -10.04 -11.29
CA GLY A 7 5.74 -11.37 -11.72
C GLY A 7 4.54 -12.28 -12.00
N LYS A 8 4.74 -13.59 -11.92
CA LYS A 8 3.71 -14.61 -12.22
C LYS A 8 3.22 -15.36 -10.99
N ASP A 9 3.84 -15.13 -9.84
CA ASP A 9 3.48 -15.79 -8.59
C ASP A 9 2.42 -14.96 -7.86
N HIS A 10 1.20 -15.50 -7.82
CA HIS A 10 0.07 -14.85 -7.16
C HIS A 10 0.25 -14.75 -5.65
N ASN A 11 0.93 -15.71 -5.02
CA ASN A 11 1.17 -15.72 -3.58
C ASN A 11 2.21 -14.67 -3.22
N ALA A 12 3.31 -14.60 -3.97
CA ALA A 12 4.33 -13.56 -3.78
C ALA A 12 3.75 -12.15 -4.00
N PHE A 13 2.87 -11.97 -4.99
CA PHE A 13 2.16 -10.70 -5.16
C PHE A 13 1.25 -10.39 -3.98
N SER A 14 0.49 -11.38 -3.49
CA SER A 14 -0.42 -11.22 -2.36
C SER A 14 0.32 -10.84 -1.09
N GLU A 15 1.44 -11.53 -0.80
CA GLU A 15 2.32 -11.22 0.32
C GLU A 15 2.88 -9.80 0.22
N ARG A 16 3.43 -9.42 -0.94
CA ARG A 16 3.87 -8.04 -1.18
C ARG A 16 2.76 -7.04 -0.94
N LEU A 17 1.57 -7.26 -1.50
CA LEU A 17 0.45 -6.35 -1.34
C LEU A 17 0.03 -6.19 0.13
N MET A 18 0.13 -7.26 0.93
CA MET A 18 -0.11 -7.20 2.37
C MET A 18 1.00 -6.47 3.12
N ASN A 19 2.26 -6.73 2.79
CA ASN A 19 3.41 -6.03 3.39
C ASN A 19 3.37 -4.52 3.11
N LEU A 20 2.87 -4.13 1.93
CA LEU A 20 2.59 -2.74 1.59
C LEU A 20 1.62 -2.11 2.59
N ALA A 21 0.49 -2.77 2.86
CA ALA A 21 -0.57 -2.25 3.71
C ALA A 21 -0.22 -2.27 5.21
N LEU A 22 0.49 -3.29 5.66
CA LEU A 22 0.81 -3.48 7.08
C LEU A 22 2.03 -2.67 7.52
N HIS A 23 3.01 -2.47 6.62
CA HIS A 23 4.31 -1.92 7.00
C HIS A 23 4.65 -0.63 6.25
N HIS A 24 4.71 -0.69 4.92
CA HIS A 24 5.22 0.43 4.11
C HIS A 24 4.40 1.72 4.29
N TYR A 25 3.06 1.63 4.28
CA TYR A 25 2.20 2.81 4.48
C TYR A 25 2.20 3.33 5.91
N CYS A 26 2.70 2.55 6.86
CA CYS A 26 2.90 2.94 8.25
C CYS A 26 4.33 3.48 8.51
N ASP A 27 5.12 3.71 7.46
CA ASP A 27 6.54 4.12 7.55
C ASP A 27 7.42 3.09 8.29
N VAL A 28 7.03 1.81 8.24
CA VAL A 28 7.77 0.69 8.85
C VAL A 28 8.53 -0.06 7.74
N TYR A 29 9.86 -0.08 7.83
CA TYR A 29 10.73 -0.65 6.81
C TYR A 29 11.40 -1.97 7.19
N GLU A 30 11.37 -2.34 8.48
CA GLU A 30 11.87 -3.61 9.01
C GLU A 30 10.83 -4.18 9.98
N TRP A 31 10.62 -5.49 9.95
CA TRP A 31 9.70 -6.21 10.84
C TRP A 31 10.18 -7.65 11.06
N ASP A 32 9.52 -8.37 11.98
CA ASP A 32 9.88 -9.76 12.25
C ASP A 32 9.68 -10.61 10.98
N GLY A 33 10.78 -11.21 10.50
CA GLY A 33 10.77 -12.03 9.28
C GLY A 33 10.81 -11.26 7.95
N GLY A 34 11.01 -9.93 7.92
CA GLY A 34 11.06 -9.22 6.64
C GLY A 34 11.51 -7.75 6.67
N HIS A 35 11.66 -7.19 5.47
CA HIS A 35 11.95 -5.78 5.24
C HIS A 35 11.19 -5.28 4.01
N CYS A 36 11.04 -3.96 3.92
CA CYS A 36 10.37 -3.31 2.80
C CYS A 36 11.23 -3.33 1.54
N ASP A 37 10.73 -3.96 0.48
CA ASP A 37 11.37 -4.06 -0.85
C ASP A 37 10.73 -3.12 -1.90
N PHE A 38 9.83 -2.21 -1.49
CA PHE A 38 9.11 -1.32 -2.40
C PHE A 38 9.97 -0.21 -3.00
N TYR A 39 10.96 0.26 -2.25
CA TYR A 39 11.87 1.35 -2.61
C TYR A 39 13.23 1.10 -1.99
N SER A 40 14.27 1.67 -2.59
CA SER A 40 15.58 1.78 -1.95
C SER A 40 15.43 2.49 -0.60
N LEU A 41 16.10 1.97 0.44
CA LEU A 41 16.09 2.55 1.79
C LEU A 41 16.65 3.98 1.83
N ALA A 42 17.38 4.39 0.81
CA ALA A 42 17.87 5.76 0.62
C ALA A 42 17.41 6.35 -0.72
N VAL A 43 17.16 7.65 -0.72
CA VAL A 43 16.81 8.46 -1.89
C VAL A 43 17.74 9.67 -2.01
N CYS A 44 17.81 10.24 -3.21
CA CYS A 44 18.55 11.47 -3.45
C CYS A 44 18.13 12.59 -2.47
N SER A 45 19.12 13.26 -1.88
CA SER A 45 18.91 14.37 -0.94
C SER A 45 19.07 15.75 -1.58
N CYS A 46 19.82 15.88 -2.69
CA CYS A 46 20.17 17.18 -3.28
C CYS A 46 19.25 17.65 -4.42
N SER A 47 18.33 16.80 -4.89
CA SER A 47 17.45 17.07 -6.06
C SER A 47 18.17 17.35 -7.39
N SER A 48 19.50 17.31 -7.42
CA SER A 48 20.32 17.57 -8.61
C SER A 48 20.87 16.30 -9.26
N CYS A 49 20.67 15.13 -8.65
CA CYS A 49 21.05 13.87 -9.29
C CYS A 49 20.10 13.55 -10.44
N GLU A 50 20.66 13.19 -11.58
CA GLU A 50 19.90 12.79 -12.77
C GLU A 50 19.02 11.57 -12.50
N TYR A 51 19.50 10.63 -11.69
CA TYR A 51 18.79 9.40 -11.34
C TYR A 51 18.32 9.40 -9.89
N LYS A 52 17.00 9.24 -9.69
CA LYS A 52 16.37 9.22 -8.36
C LYS A 52 16.80 8.04 -7.48
N TYR A 53 17.15 6.90 -8.09
CA TYR A 53 17.51 5.65 -7.41
C TYR A 53 18.99 5.28 -7.54
N ASN A 54 19.71 5.90 -8.47
CA ASN A 54 21.16 5.72 -8.69
C ASN A 54 21.87 7.07 -8.49
N PHE A 55 21.68 7.66 -7.32
CA PHE A 55 22.22 8.98 -6.99
C PHE A 55 23.67 8.88 -6.49
N ILE A 56 24.50 9.87 -6.83
CA ILE A 56 25.90 9.97 -6.39
C ILE A 56 26.09 10.79 -5.11
N CYS A 57 25.05 11.50 -4.67
CA CYS A 57 25.07 12.24 -3.42
C CYS A 57 25.05 11.30 -2.21
N GLU A 58 25.27 11.84 -1.00
CA GLU A 58 25.15 11.07 0.26
C GLU A 58 23.78 10.42 0.44
N GLY A 59 22.74 10.99 -0.18
CA GLY A 59 21.37 10.53 -0.05
C GLY A 59 20.74 10.90 1.29
N LYS A 60 19.53 10.41 1.52
CA LYS A 60 18.81 10.47 2.80
C LYS A 60 17.91 9.24 2.93
N PRO A 61 17.57 8.81 4.15
CA PRO A 61 16.61 7.74 4.35
C PRO A 61 15.30 8.03 3.62
N TYR A 62 14.76 7.02 2.93
CA TYR A 62 13.43 7.08 2.36
C TYR A 62 12.40 7.24 3.48
N LYS A 63 11.36 8.02 3.21
CA LYS A 63 10.18 8.15 4.06
C LYS A 63 8.94 8.08 3.19
N THR A 64 7.91 7.43 3.72
CA THR A 64 6.62 7.31 3.07
C THR A 64 5.97 8.69 3.07
N GLY A 65 5.66 9.22 1.88
CA GLY A 65 5.17 10.60 1.75
C GLY A 65 3.81 10.84 2.40
N HIS A 66 2.96 9.82 2.44
CA HIS A 66 1.63 9.86 3.06
C HIS A 66 1.49 8.69 4.02
N ILE A 67 1.87 8.92 5.27
CA ILE A 67 1.83 7.89 6.32
C ILE A 67 0.37 7.71 6.79
N LEU A 68 -0.10 6.47 6.81
CA LEU A 68 -1.42 6.11 7.33
C LEU A 68 -1.33 5.83 8.84
N ASN A 69 -1.46 6.88 9.65
CA ASN A 69 -1.42 6.79 11.11
C ASN A 69 -2.80 6.64 11.78
N CYS A 70 -3.89 7.03 11.12
CA CYS A 70 -5.23 6.86 11.68
C CYS A 70 -5.61 5.37 11.62
N PRO A 71 -5.93 4.72 12.77
CA PRO A 71 -6.23 3.30 12.82
C PRO A 71 -7.34 2.86 11.85
N PHE A 72 -8.32 3.73 11.62
CA PHE A 72 -9.40 3.49 10.69
C PHE A 72 -8.95 3.48 9.23
N HIS A 73 -8.12 4.44 8.82
CA HIS A 73 -7.59 4.50 7.46
C HIS A 73 -6.63 3.35 7.19
N SER A 74 -5.78 3.00 8.16
CA SER A 74 -4.88 1.85 8.03
C SER A 74 -5.67 0.55 7.93
N LEU A 75 -6.69 0.35 8.77
CA LEU A 75 -7.54 -0.84 8.69
C LEU A 75 -8.30 -0.91 7.36
N ALA A 76 -8.91 0.19 6.92
CA ALA A 76 -9.63 0.22 5.64
C ALA A 76 -8.72 -0.11 4.46
N TYR A 77 -7.49 0.40 4.48
CA TYR A 77 -6.49 0.11 3.47
C TYR A 77 -6.05 -1.37 3.50
N VAL A 78 -5.82 -1.93 4.68
CA VAL A 78 -5.53 -3.37 4.85
C VAL A 78 -6.66 -4.23 4.28
N LEU A 79 -7.91 -3.92 4.59
CA LEU A 79 -9.07 -4.69 4.12
C LEU A 79 -9.22 -4.62 2.59
N GLU A 80 -8.97 -3.46 1.99
CA GLU A 80 -8.97 -3.28 0.53
C GLU A 80 -7.83 -4.07 -0.14
N CYS A 81 -6.63 -4.08 0.46
CA CYS A 81 -5.53 -4.92 0.01
C CYS A 81 -5.86 -6.41 0.11
N GLN A 82 -6.51 -6.86 1.18
CA GLN A 82 -6.98 -8.25 1.33
C GLN A 82 -8.01 -8.65 0.27
N ASP A 83 -8.98 -7.78 -0.03
CA ASP A 83 -9.95 -8.05 -1.10
C ASP A 83 -9.23 -8.18 -2.46
N LYS A 84 -8.13 -7.45 -2.66
CA LYS A 84 -7.31 -7.52 -3.88
C LYS A 84 -6.40 -8.74 -3.94
N THR A 85 -5.86 -9.22 -2.82
CA THR A 85 -5.11 -10.48 -2.81
C THR A 85 -6.00 -11.65 -3.23
N ALA A 86 -7.27 -11.66 -2.81
CA ALA A 86 -8.24 -12.65 -3.27
C ALA A 86 -8.47 -12.63 -4.80
N LEU A 87 -8.22 -11.48 -5.44
CA LEU A 87 -8.35 -11.28 -6.88
C LEU A 87 -7.00 -11.35 -7.63
N ALA A 88 -5.90 -11.72 -6.98
CA ALA A 88 -4.55 -11.72 -7.57
C ALA A 88 -4.48 -12.47 -8.91
N HIS A 89 -5.17 -13.60 -9.01
CA HIS A 89 -5.23 -14.43 -10.22
C HIS A 89 -5.91 -13.74 -11.43
N VAL A 90 -6.77 -12.76 -11.19
CA VAL A 90 -7.41 -11.94 -12.23
C VAL A 90 -6.60 -10.67 -12.49
N LEU A 91 -5.97 -10.12 -11.45
CA LEU A 91 -5.23 -8.87 -11.52
C LEU A 91 -3.87 -9.00 -12.22
N ILE A 92 -3.24 -10.17 -12.15
CA ILE A 92 -1.94 -10.43 -12.77
C ILE A 92 -2.12 -10.89 -14.21
N HIS A 93 -1.63 -10.10 -15.14
CA HIS A 93 -1.52 -10.48 -16.54
C HIS A 93 -0.32 -11.44 -16.74
N LEU A 94 -0.55 -12.73 -16.59
CA LEU A 94 0.47 -13.79 -16.56
C LEU A 94 1.48 -13.75 -17.71
N ALA A 95 1.06 -13.38 -18.93
CA ALA A 95 1.97 -13.35 -20.08
C ALA A 95 3.10 -12.31 -19.93
N ILE A 96 2.82 -11.19 -19.25
CA ILE A 96 3.76 -10.07 -19.07
C ILE A 96 4.19 -9.91 -17.61
N GLY A 97 3.57 -10.65 -16.68
CA GLY A 97 3.84 -10.58 -15.25
C GLY A 97 3.54 -9.22 -14.63
N LYS A 98 2.56 -8.49 -15.17
CA LYS A 98 2.19 -7.14 -14.72
C LYS A 98 0.78 -7.08 -14.20
N VAL A 99 0.54 -6.17 -13.25
CA VAL A 99 -0.78 -5.90 -12.69
C VAL A 99 -1.33 -4.62 -13.30
N THR A 100 -2.64 -4.59 -13.58
CA THR A 100 -3.34 -3.36 -13.93
C THR A 100 -3.49 -2.50 -12.66
N THR A 101 -2.62 -1.50 -12.52
CA THR A 101 -2.46 -0.78 -11.26
C THR A 101 -3.56 0.21 -10.93
N ASN A 102 -4.44 0.55 -11.89
CA ASN A 102 -5.52 1.51 -11.64
C ASN A 102 -6.38 1.13 -10.43
N GLY A 103 -6.63 -0.16 -10.19
CA GLY A 103 -7.40 -0.60 -9.01
C GLY A 103 -6.64 -0.43 -7.69
N VAL A 104 -5.35 -0.77 -7.67
CA VAL A 104 -4.51 -0.81 -6.45
C VAL A 104 -3.92 0.56 -6.10
N GLU A 105 -3.63 1.38 -7.10
CA GLU A 105 -3.17 2.76 -6.91
C GLU A 105 -4.35 3.70 -6.60
N ALA A 106 -5.56 3.44 -7.10
CA ALA A 106 -6.75 4.22 -6.75
C ALA A 106 -7.31 3.90 -5.35
N SER A 107 -6.93 2.78 -4.71
CA SER A 107 -7.28 2.51 -3.30
C SER A 107 -6.56 3.38 -2.29
N HIS A 108 -5.60 4.21 -2.72
CA HIS A 108 -5.13 5.30 -1.88
C HIS A 108 -6.19 6.38 -1.67
N ASN A 109 -7.27 6.38 -2.47
CA ASN A 109 -8.42 7.21 -2.19
C ASN A 109 -9.31 6.55 -1.12
N VAL A 110 -9.19 7.04 0.12
CA VAL A 110 -10.01 6.67 1.28
C VAL A 110 -11.51 6.64 0.93
N LEU A 111 -11.99 7.55 0.09
CA LEU A 111 -13.40 7.63 -0.30
C LEU A 111 -13.87 6.39 -1.07
N SER A 112 -13.01 5.83 -1.91
CA SER A 112 -13.29 4.61 -2.67
C SER A 112 -13.34 3.39 -1.74
N CYS A 113 -12.39 3.29 -0.80
CA CYS A 113 -12.36 2.23 0.21
C CYS A 113 -13.56 2.30 1.15
N MET A 114 -13.96 3.50 1.60
CA MET A 114 -15.13 3.68 2.47
C MET A 114 -16.41 3.24 1.76
N THR A 115 -16.61 3.70 0.53
CA THR A 115 -17.80 3.33 -0.26
C THR A 115 -17.87 1.82 -0.48
N ASN A 116 -16.73 1.16 -0.75
CA ASN A 116 -16.66 -0.29 -0.88
C ASN A 116 -16.94 -1.04 0.43
N LEU A 117 -16.41 -0.57 1.56
CA LEU A 117 -16.69 -1.17 2.88
C LEU A 117 -18.18 -1.11 3.22
N TYR A 118 -18.81 0.05 3.00
CA TYR A 118 -20.25 0.21 3.21
C TYR A 118 -21.08 -0.66 2.26
N ALA A 119 -20.72 -0.69 0.97
CA ALA A 119 -21.47 -1.44 -0.04
C ALA A 119 -21.33 -2.97 0.11
N LYS A 120 -20.12 -3.47 0.39
CA LYS A 120 -19.85 -4.91 0.48
C LYS A 120 -20.20 -5.49 1.84
N ARG A 121 -19.93 -4.74 2.91
CA ARG A 121 -19.99 -5.27 4.27
C ARG A 121 -21.15 -4.72 5.08
N GLY A 122 -21.90 -3.73 4.60
CA GLY A 122 -23.18 -3.31 5.19
C GLY A 122 -23.10 -2.69 6.60
N LEU A 123 -24.28 -2.46 7.21
CA LEU A 123 -24.48 -1.79 8.51
C LEU A 123 -23.68 -2.37 9.68
N GLN A 124 -23.17 -3.60 9.56
CA GLN A 124 -22.34 -4.26 10.58
C GLN A 124 -20.97 -3.61 10.79
N TYR A 125 -20.53 -2.68 9.94
CA TYR A 125 -19.36 -1.84 10.19
C TYR A 125 -19.72 -0.41 10.62
N HIS A 126 -21.02 -0.07 10.71
CA HIS A 126 -21.51 1.26 11.11
C HIS A 126 -20.98 1.66 12.50
N TRP A 127 -20.91 0.72 13.44
CA TRP A 127 -20.37 0.97 14.78
C TRP A 127 -18.88 1.34 14.77
N MET A 128 -18.09 0.81 13.83
CA MET A 128 -16.67 1.18 13.70
C MET A 128 -16.50 2.64 13.29
N LEU A 129 -17.42 3.18 12.49
CA LEU A 129 -17.41 4.60 12.14
C LEU A 129 -17.77 5.49 13.33
N GLU A 130 -18.69 5.06 14.19
CA GLU A 130 -19.05 5.81 15.39
C GLU A 130 -17.92 5.79 16.43
N ILE A 131 -17.15 4.70 16.52
CA ILE A 131 -15.98 4.59 17.42
C ILE A 131 -14.76 5.35 16.87
N LEU A 132 -14.58 5.39 15.54
CA LEU A 132 -13.34 5.88 14.93
C LEU A 132 -13.45 7.26 14.25
N LYS A 133 -14.67 7.80 14.06
CA LYS A 133 -14.88 9.20 13.63
C LYS A 133 -14.21 10.23 14.56
N PRO A 134 -14.29 10.11 15.90
CA PRO A 134 -13.71 11.12 16.80
C PRO A 134 -12.17 11.13 16.77
N SER A 135 -11.53 10.04 16.34
CA SER A 135 -10.08 9.82 16.40
C SER A 135 -9.33 10.09 15.10
N CYS A 136 -10.02 10.45 14.00
CA CYS A 136 -9.41 10.62 12.68
C CYS A 136 -9.55 12.02 12.06
N CYS A 137 -10.09 13.00 12.80
CA CYS A 137 -10.25 14.39 12.34
C CYS A 137 -9.78 15.44 13.38
N SER A 138 -8.62 15.20 14.01
CA SER A 138 -7.92 16.20 14.83
C SER A 138 -6.60 16.60 14.19
#